data_AF-A0A641APB6-F1
#
_entry.id   AF-A0A641APB6-F1
#
_cell.length_a   1.000
_cell.length_b   1.000
_cell.length_c   1.000
_cell.angle_alpha   90.00
_cell.angle_beta   90.00
_cell.angle_gamma   90.00
#
_symmetry.space_group_name_H-M   'P 1'
#
loop_
_entity.id
_entity.type
_entity.pdbx_description
1 polymer ?
#
loop_
_entity_poly.entity_id
_entity_poly.type
_entity_poly.pdbx_seq_one_letter_code
_entity_poly.pdbx_strand_id
1 'polypeptide(L)'
;MTQNNEYEPLERLLQLPPGEERERALNALPEIDRADAVRALAVADLLWEDAHGAPALRDDPIAAALGLVPDAGYQMDSTALKRARAKAGQKPTTLAAALVREGWNVTAGDVFGWETRTAANVPPALVRAVAEILRTDPDLLAGASHGRDEGRGVGDIAVSTAATVASSSAFQGLVERFARAQGMTVRMAASALESRMLVTVHRGDQPNAEQMLASVEALVEALESD
;
A
#
# COMPACT_ATOMS: atom_id res chain seq x y z
N MET A 1 36.31 -34.03 -18.69
CA MET A 1 34.86 -33.81 -18.47
C MET A 1 34.73 -33.06 -17.15
N THR A 2 34.77 -31.74 -17.20
CA THR A 2 34.73 -30.88 -16.00
C THR A 2 34.19 -29.52 -16.44
N GLN A 3 32.88 -29.45 -16.67
CA GLN A 3 32.16 -28.21 -17.04
C GLN A 3 30.82 -28.06 -16.30
N ASN A 4 30.61 -28.80 -15.21
CA ASN A 4 29.33 -28.79 -14.47
C ASN A 4 29.31 -27.89 -13.23
N ASN A 5 30.41 -27.22 -12.85
CA ASN A 5 30.49 -26.50 -11.58
C ASN A 5 30.28 -24.98 -11.68
N GLU A 6 30.28 -24.42 -12.91
CA GLU A 6 30.20 -22.96 -13.13
C GLU A 6 28.74 -22.47 -13.26
N TYR A 7 27.78 -23.36 -13.57
CA TYR A 7 26.37 -23.01 -13.80
C TYR A 7 25.46 -23.22 -12.58
N GLU A 8 25.91 -23.99 -11.58
CA GLU A 8 25.15 -24.27 -10.34
C GLU A 8 24.69 -23.00 -9.58
N PRO A 9 25.52 -21.95 -9.40
CA PRO A 9 25.06 -20.74 -8.71
C PRO A 9 24.05 -19.94 -9.54
N LEU A 10 24.11 -20.02 -10.88
CA LEU A 10 23.22 -19.30 -11.79
C LEU A 10 21.86 -20.00 -11.92
N GLU A 11 21.84 -21.34 -11.95
CA GLU A 11 20.60 -22.13 -11.87
C GLU A 11 19.89 -21.93 -10.54
N ARG A 12 20.64 -21.90 -9.42
CA ARG A 12 20.09 -21.63 -8.10
C ARG A 12 19.48 -20.23 -8.02
N LEU A 13 20.11 -19.25 -8.65
CA LEU A 13 19.62 -17.87 -8.72
C LEU A 13 18.28 -17.78 -9.46
N LEU A 14 18.10 -18.52 -10.55
CA LEU A 14 16.87 -18.54 -11.36
C LEU A 14 15.71 -19.25 -10.66
N GLN A 15 15.97 -20.10 -9.67
CA GLN A 15 14.92 -20.75 -8.87
C GLN A 15 14.48 -19.94 -7.64
N LEU A 16 15.22 -18.88 -7.29
CA LEU A 16 14.83 -17.99 -6.20
C LEU A 16 13.77 -16.99 -6.70
N PRO A 17 12.68 -16.77 -5.93
CA PRO A 17 11.71 -15.73 -6.24
C PRO A 17 12.34 -14.32 -6.11
N PRO A 18 11.74 -13.29 -6.72
CA PRO A 18 12.16 -11.91 -6.53
C PRO A 18 12.20 -11.50 -5.05
N GLY A 19 13.36 -11.03 -4.60
CA GLY A 19 13.56 -10.57 -3.22
C GLY A 19 15.03 -10.58 -2.79
N GLU A 20 15.26 -10.23 -1.52
CA GLU A 20 16.59 -10.00 -0.96
C GLU A 20 17.53 -11.21 -1.04
N GLU A 21 16.99 -12.43 -0.90
CA GLU A 21 17.79 -13.65 -0.97
C GLU A 21 18.40 -13.83 -2.37
N ARG A 22 17.63 -13.48 -3.40
CA ARG A 22 18.08 -13.49 -4.79
C ARG A 22 19.05 -12.35 -5.07
N GLU A 23 18.82 -11.16 -4.53
CA GLU A 23 19.76 -10.04 -4.65
C GLU A 23 21.10 -10.34 -3.97
N ARG A 24 21.07 -10.97 -2.79
CA ARG A 24 22.28 -11.44 -2.10
C ARG A 24 23.03 -12.48 -2.93
N ALA A 25 22.31 -13.44 -3.53
CA ALA A 25 22.90 -14.44 -4.42
C ALA A 25 23.48 -13.81 -5.70
N LEU A 26 22.79 -12.85 -6.31
CA LEU A 26 23.28 -12.09 -7.46
C LEU A 26 24.54 -11.29 -7.11
N ASN A 27 24.56 -10.71 -5.90
CA ASN A 27 25.69 -9.94 -5.40
C ASN A 27 26.91 -10.78 -5.05
N ALA A 28 26.73 -12.07 -4.81
CA ALA A 28 27.81 -13.03 -4.59
C ALA A 28 28.43 -13.56 -5.90
N LEU A 29 27.83 -13.28 -7.06
CA LEU A 29 28.38 -13.70 -8.35
C LEU A 29 29.58 -12.84 -8.78
N PRO A 30 30.56 -13.43 -9.49
CA PRO A 30 31.63 -12.69 -10.16
C PRO A 30 31.05 -11.61 -11.07
N GLU A 31 31.75 -10.48 -11.18
CA GLU A 31 31.27 -9.30 -11.92
C GLU A 31 31.02 -9.60 -13.41
N ILE A 32 31.79 -10.53 -13.99
CA ILE A 32 31.62 -10.97 -15.37
C ILE A 32 30.32 -11.77 -15.60
N ASP A 33 29.90 -12.57 -14.62
CA ASP A 33 28.70 -13.42 -14.70
C ASP A 33 27.44 -12.67 -14.29
N ARG A 34 27.60 -11.58 -13.52
CA ARG A 34 26.49 -10.75 -13.02
C ARG A 34 25.70 -10.10 -14.16
N ALA A 35 26.37 -9.62 -15.19
CA ALA A 35 25.70 -8.97 -16.32
C ALA A 35 24.80 -9.95 -17.10
N ASP A 36 25.25 -11.19 -17.27
CA ASP A 36 24.46 -12.26 -17.89
C ASP A 36 23.33 -12.73 -16.98
N ALA A 37 23.60 -12.88 -15.67
CA ALA A 37 22.60 -13.23 -14.67
C ALA A 37 21.48 -12.19 -14.56
N VAL A 38 21.78 -10.90 -14.62
CA VAL A 38 20.76 -9.82 -14.62
C VAL A 38 19.84 -9.93 -15.84
N ARG A 39 20.39 -10.19 -17.03
CA ARG A 39 19.59 -10.38 -18.25
C ARG A 39 18.70 -11.61 -18.17
N ALA A 40 19.23 -12.72 -17.67
CA ALA A 40 18.47 -13.95 -17.49
C ALA A 40 17.36 -13.79 -16.45
N LEU A 41 17.64 -13.09 -15.34
CA LEU A 41 16.65 -12.77 -14.31
C LEU A 41 15.53 -11.87 -14.82
N ALA A 42 15.82 -10.88 -15.67
CA ALA A 42 14.79 -10.04 -16.26
C ALA A 42 13.78 -10.85 -17.09
N VAL A 43 14.25 -11.87 -17.83
CA VAL A 43 13.37 -12.79 -18.57
C VAL A 43 12.61 -13.72 -17.63
N ALA A 44 13.27 -14.22 -16.57
CA ALA A 44 12.64 -15.05 -15.56
C ALA A 44 11.55 -14.31 -14.77
N ASP A 45 11.76 -13.02 -14.49
CA ASP A 45 10.78 -12.16 -13.81
C ASP A 45 9.53 -11.96 -14.67
N LEU A 46 9.70 -11.67 -15.97
CA LEU A 46 8.58 -11.59 -16.91
C LEU A 46 7.77 -12.90 -16.96
N LEU A 47 8.44 -14.05 -16.95
CA LEU A 47 7.79 -15.36 -16.92
C LEU A 47 7.12 -15.65 -15.57
N TRP A 48 7.73 -15.20 -14.47
CA TRP A 48 7.18 -15.33 -13.12
C TRP A 48 5.90 -14.50 -12.95
N GLU A 49 5.92 -13.25 -13.42
CA GLU A 49 4.78 -12.34 -13.43
C GLU A 49 3.62 -12.87 -14.28
N ASP A 50 3.91 -13.41 -15.48
CA ASP A 50 2.91 -14.06 -16.34
C ASP A 50 2.30 -15.31 -15.69
N ALA A 51 3.12 -16.11 -14.99
CA ALA A 51 2.67 -17.35 -14.35
C ALA A 51 1.89 -17.13 -13.04
N HIS A 52 2.22 -16.09 -12.26
CA HIS A 52 1.63 -15.86 -10.93
C HIS A 52 0.54 -14.77 -10.94
N GLY A 53 0.46 -13.97 -12.01
CA GLY A 53 -0.52 -12.90 -12.15
C GLY A 53 -0.36 -11.79 -11.10
N ALA A 54 -1.16 -10.74 -11.23
CA ALA A 54 -1.24 -9.72 -10.19
C ALA A 54 -1.85 -10.32 -8.91
N PRO A 55 -1.35 -9.97 -7.72
CA PRO A 55 -1.99 -10.32 -6.46
C PRO A 55 -3.46 -9.88 -6.45
N ALA A 56 -4.31 -10.58 -5.69
CA ALA A 56 -5.67 -10.09 -5.48
C ALA A 56 -5.62 -8.69 -4.85
N LEU A 57 -6.51 -7.77 -5.23
CA LEU A 57 -6.46 -6.35 -4.81
C LEU A 57 -6.30 -6.17 -3.28
N ARG A 58 -6.95 -7.02 -2.48
CA ARG A 58 -6.87 -7.00 -1.00
C ARG A 58 -5.50 -7.39 -0.44
N ASP A 59 -4.75 -8.17 -1.22
CA ASP A 59 -3.43 -8.74 -0.90
C ASP A 59 -2.32 -8.00 -1.68
N ASP A 60 -2.68 -6.98 -2.47
CA ASP A 60 -1.77 -6.19 -3.31
C ASP A 60 -1.21 -5.00 -2.51
N PRO A 61 0.11 -4.96 -2.23
CA PRO A 61 0.74 -3.91 -1.45
C PRO A 61 0.79 -2.55 -2.18
N ILE A 62 0.73 -2.53 -3.51
CA ILE A 62 0.62 -1.30 -4.30
C ILE A 62 -0.81 -0.78 -4.21
N ALA A 63 -1.81 -1.65 -4.34
CA ALA A 63 -3.21 -1.26 -4.18
C ALA A 63 -3.49 -0.69 -2.78
N ALA A 64 -2.97 -1.32 -1.71
CA ALA A 64 -3.10 -0.81 -0.35
C ALA A 64 -2.51 0.62 -0.22
N ALA A 65 -1.36 0.86 -0.85
CA ALA A 65 -0.68 2.14 -0.78
C ALA A 65 -1.36 3.27 -1.54
N LEU A 66 -1.94 2.93 -2.68
CA LEU A 66 -2.76 3.85 -3.44
C LEU A 66 -4.10 4.10 -2.75
N GLY A 67 -4.37 3.46 -1.61
CA GLY A 67 -5.62 3.58 -0.86
C GLY A 67 -6.78 2.87 -1.55
N LEU A 68 -6.51 1.87 -2.39
CA LEU A 68 -7.51 1.12 -3.17
C LEU A 68 -8.12 -0.05 -2.39
N VAL A 69 -7.55 -0.38 -1.22
CA VAL A 69 -8.07 -1.38 -0.29
C VAL A 69 -8.77 -0.67 0.88
N PRO A 70 -9.91 -1.18 1.38
CA PRO A 70 -10.54 -0.65 2.59
C PRO A 70 -9.61 -0.69 3.79
N ASP A 71 -9.54 0.42 4.51
CA ASP A 71 -8.67 0.61 5.66
C ASP A 71 -9.50 0.81 6.93
N ALA A 72 -9.27 -0.03 7.95
CA ALA A 72 -9.96 0.06 9.24
C ALA A 72 -9.59 1.35 10.01
N GLY A 73 -8.39 1.89 9.78
CA GLY A 73 -7.92 3.15 10.33
C GLY A 73 -8.49 4.39 9.62
N TYR A 74 -8.99 4.24 8.38
CA TYR A 74 -9.47 5.36 7.57
C TYR A 74 -10.83 5.06 6.94
N GLN A 75 -11.89 5.16 7.75
CA GLN A 75 -13.26 4.85 7.33
C GLN A 75 -14.09 6.10 7.07
N MET A 76 -14.90 6.06 6.01
CA MET A 76 -15.84 7.13 5.68
C MET A 76 -16.96 7.24 6.73
N ASP A 77 -17.17 8.44 7.25
CA ASP A 77 -18.24 8.78 8.17
C ASP A 77 -19.54 9.08 7.39
N SER A 78 -20.58 8.31 7.69
CA SER A 78 -21.87 8.38 6.97
C SER A 78 -22.59 9.71 7.17
N THR A 79 -22.47 10.31 8.36
CA THR A 79 -23.12 11.59 8.69
C THR A 79 -22.39 12.75 8.05
N ALA A 80 -21.06 12.70 8.06
CA ALA A 80 -20.21 13.69 7.41
C ALA A 80 -20.39 13.68 5.89
N LEU A 81 -20.43 12.50 5.26
CA LEU A 81 -20.75 12.36 3.84
C LEU A 81 -22.10 12.99 3.50
N LYS A 82 -23.16 12.61 4.24
CA LYS A 82 -24.50 13.13 4.00
C LYS A 82 -24.56 14.64 4.13
N ARG A 83 -23.86 15.21 5.13
CA ARG A 83 -23.76 16.66 5.36
C ARG A 83 -23.00 17.36 4.24
N ALA A 84 -21.85 16.84 3.83
CA ALA A 84 -21.02 17.40 2.77
C ALA A 84 -21.76 17.38 1.43
N ARG A 85 -22.41 16.26 1.09
CA ARG A 85 -23.23 16.16 -0.12
C ARG A 85 -24.38 17.16 -0.11
N ALA A 86 -25.12 17.26 1.01
CA ALA A 86 -26.23 18.20 1.14
C ALA A 86 -25.76 19.66 1.00
N LYS A 87 -24.62 20.02 1.61
CA LYS A 87 -23.99 21.34 1.50
C LYS A 87 -23.59 21.65 0.05
N ALA A 88 -23.10 20.66 -0.69
CA ALA A 88 -22.73 20.80 -2.10
C ALA A 88 -23.94 20.79 -3.06
N GLY A 89 -25.17 20.57 -2.57
CA GLY A 89 -26.38 20.50 -3.38
C GLY A 89 -26.42 19.30 -4.35
N GLN A 90 -25.56 18.30 -4.15
CA GLN A 90 -25.42 17.14 -5.03
C GLN A 90 -26.45 16.07 -4.70
N LYS A 91 -27.01 15.38 -5.70
CA LYS A 91 -27.82 14.16 -5.47
C LYS A 91 -26.92 12.93 -5.43
N PRO A 92 -27.30 11.85 -4.71
CA PRO A 92 -26.53 10.59 -4.72
C PRO A 92 -26.27 10.04 -6.13
N THR A 93 -27.24 10.19 -7.04
CA THR A 93 -27.12 9.80 -8.44
C THR A 93 -26.08 10.62 -9.20
N THR A 94 -26.02 11.93 -8.95
CA THR A 94 -25.04 12.81 -9.58
C THR A 94 -23.62 12.53 -9.08
N LEU A 95 -23.47 12.26 -7.78
CA LEU A 95 -22.19 11.87 -7.19
C LEU A 95 -21.69 10.53 -7.76
N ALA A 96 -22.57 9.52 -7.84
CA ALA A 96 -22.22 8.23 -8.45
C ALA A 96 -21.81 8.39 -9.94
N ALA A 97 -22.55 9.18 -10.72
CA ALA A 97 -22.21 9.44 -12.12
C ALA A 97 -20.85 10.15 -12.28
N ALA A 98 -20.52 11.08 -11.38
CA ALA A 98 -19.23 11.74 -11.37
C ALA A 98 -18.09 10.76 -11.05
N LEU A 99 -18.27 9.88 -10.06
CA LEU A 99 -17.30 8.84 -9.71
C LEU A 99 -17.09 7.84 -10.86
N VAL A 100 -18.15 7.42 -11.56
CA VAL A 100 -18.05 6.54 -12.73
C VAL A 100 -17.22 7.18 -13.86
N ARG A 101 -17.37 8.49 -14.06
CA ARG A 101 -16.57 9.21 -15.06
C ARG A 101 -15.08 9.28 -14.69
N GLU A 102 -14.76 9.28 -13.40
CA GLU A 102 -13.39 9.16 -12.86
C GLU A 102 -12.89 7.68 -12.85
N GLY A 103 -13.65 6.74 -13.42
CA GLY A 103 -13.26 5.34 -13.56
C GLY A 103 -13.68 4.42 -12.38
N TRP A 104 -14.41 4.93 -11.39
CA TRP A 104 -14.87 4.12 -10.26
C TRP A 104 -16.14 3.33 -10.58
N ASN A 105 -16.16 2.04 -10.20
CA ASN A 105 -17.37 1.23 -10.32
C ASN A 105 -18.29 1.44 -9.10
N VAL A 106 -19.13 2.49 -9.15
CA VAL A 106 -20.01 2.90 -8.04
C VAL A 106 -21.42 3.17 -8.55
N THR A 107 -22.43 2.69 -7.82
CA THR A 107 -23.84 2.97 -8.11
C THR A 107 -24.42 4.01 -7.16
N ALA A 108 -25.57 4.59 -7.52
CA ALA A 108 -26.32 5.47 -6.62
C ALA A 108 -26.79 4.74 -5.33
N GLY A 109 -26.98 3.42 -5.41
CA GLY A 109 -27.31 2.57 -4.26
C GLY A 109 -26.15 2.44 -3.28
N ASP A 110 -24.91 2.39 -3.78
CA ASP A 110 -23.70 2.36 -2.95
C ASP A 110 -23.54 3.67 -2.19
N VAL A 111 -23.67 4.81 -2.89
CA VAL A 111 -23.63 6.15 -2.27
C VAL A 111 -24.70 6.29 -1.18
N PHE A 112 -25.92 5.83 -1.44
CA PHE A 112 -26.97 5.83 -0.43
C PHE A 112 -26.66 4.86 0.73
N GLY A 113 -26.04 3.73 0.43
CA GLY A 113 -25.53 2.78 1.41
C GLY A 113 -24.52 3.42 2.37
N TRP A 114 -23.57 4.21 1.83
CA TRP A 114 -22.57 4.90 2.63
C TRP A 114 -23.16 6.01 3.51
N GLU A 115 -24.26 6.66 3.09
CA GLU A 115 -24.96 7.66 3.91
C GLU A 115 -25.82 7.06 5.02
N THR A 116 -26.19 5.77 4.92
CA THR A 116 -27.13 5.12 5.82
C THR A 116 -26.49 4.08 6.73
N ARG A 117 -25.34 3.52 6.34
CA ARG A 117 -24.60 2.48 7.06
C ARG A 117 -23.13 2.89 7.21
N THR A 118 -22.43 2.28 8.16
CA THR A 118 -20.98 2.45 8.30
C THR A 118 -20.30 1.97 7.01
N ALA A 119 -19.56 2.87 6.37
CA ALA A 119 -18.93 2.66 5.08
C ALA A 119 -17.54 1.98 5.24
N ALA A 120 -17.47 0.92 6.04
CA ALA A 120 -16.22 0.22 6.39
C ALA A 120 -15.50 -0.42 5.18
N ASN A 121 -16.22 -0.62 4.07
CA ASN A 121 -15.69 -1.21 2.84
C ASN A 121 -15.32 -0.16 1.79
N VAL A 122 -15.30 1.13 2.14
CA VAL A 122 -14.93 2.21 1.21
C VAL A 122 -13.42 2.44 1.29
N PRO A 123 -12.66 2.23 0.20
CA PRO A 123 -11.23 2.49 0.18
C PRO A 123 -10.90 3.98 0.36
N PRO A 124 -9.78 4.35 1.03
CA PRO A 124 -9.35 5.73 1.21
C PRO A 124 -9.28 6.55 -0.08
N ALA A 125 -8.84 5.96 -1.19
CA ALA A 125 -8.79 6.61 -2.49
C ALA A 125 -10.18 7.00 -3.01
N LEU A 126 -11.19 6.19 -2.71
CA LEU A 126 -12.58 6.50 -3.05
C LEU A 126 -13.13 7.62 -2.14
N VAL A 127 -12.72 7.66 -0.86
CA VAL A 127 -13.01 8.80 0.03
C VAL A 127 -12.43 10.10 -0.54
N ARG A 128 -11.19 10.07 -1.03
CA ARG A 128 -10.55 11.22 -1.69
C ARG A 128 -11.30 11.66 -2.94
N ALA A 129 -11.63 10.74 -3.84
CA ALA A 129 -12.39 11.05 -5.05
C ALA A 129 -13.75 11.70 -4.73
N VAL A 130 -14.44 11.20 -3.70
CA VAL A 130 -15.68 11.83 -3.20
C VAL A 130 -15.41 13.23 -2.66
N ALA A 131 -14.34 13.41 -1.88
CA ALA A 131 -13.98 14.71 -1.32
C ALA A 131 -13.69 15.76 -2.39
N GLU A 132 -12.98 15.38 -3.45
CA GLU A 132 -12.67 16.23 -4.60
C GLU A 132 -13.94 16.67 -5.33
N ILE A 133 -14.85 15.73 -5.63
CA ILE A 133 -16.14 16.03 -6.29
C ILE A 133 -16.99 16.95 -5.41
N LEU A 134 -17.01 16.73 -4.09
CA LEU A 134 -17.76 17.53 -3.13
C LEU A 134 -17.04 18.82 -2.71
N ARG A 135 -15.80 19.03 -3.18
CA ARG A 135 -14.92 20.16 -2.80
C ARG A 135 -14.81 20.34 -1.29
N THR A 136 -14.56 19.23 -0.60
CA THR A 136 -14.33 19.19 0.85
C THR A 136 -13.00 18.54 1.14
N ASP A 137 -12.48 18.77 2.34
CA ASP A 137 -11.34 18.02 2.85
C ASP A 137 -11.74 16.55 3.07
N PRO A 138 -11.00 15.56 2.54
CA PRO A 138 -11.30 14.15 2.75
C PRO A 138 -11.24 13.76 4.23
N ASP A 139 -10.46 14.46 5.05
CA ASP A 139 -10.40 14.17 6.47
C ASP A 139 -11.68 14.56 7.23
N LEU A 140 -12.45 15.50 6.68
CA LEU A 140 -13.78 15.80 7.18
C LEU A 140 -14.81 14.73 6.79
N LEU A 141 -14.52 13.92 5.77
CA LEU A 141 -15.37 12.81 5.33
C LEU A 141 -15.03 11.49 6.00
N ALA A 142 -13.80 11.32 6.49
CA ALA A 142 -13.37 10.12 7.20
C ALA A 142 -13.44 10.33 8.73
N GLY A 143 -14.11 9.42 9.43
CA GLY A 143 -14.27 9.45 10.88
C GLY A 143 -12.93 9.30 11.63
N ALA A 144 -12.91 9.69 12.90
CA ALA A 144 -11.80 9.32 13.79
C ALA A 144 -11.91 7.82 14.09
N SER A 145 -10.85 7.07 13.78
CA SER A 145 -10.74 5.65 14.06
C SER A 145 -10.92 5.45 15.57
N HIS A 146 -12.02 4.81 15.98
CA HIS A 146 -12.05 4.17 17.28
C HIS A 146 -11.17 2.92 17.17
N GLY A 147 -9.89 3.09 17.52
CA GLY A 147 -8.98 1.98 17.71
C GLY A 147 -9.63 0.94 18.62
N ARG A 148 -9.67 -0.30 18.15
CA ARG A 148 -9.89 -1.46 19.01
C ARG A 148 -9.02 -2.61 18.52
N ASP A 149 -7.92 -2.78 19.25
CA ASP A 149 -7.61 -3.97 20.03
C ASP A 149 -8.53 -5.19 19.73
N GLU A 150 -7.95 -6.24 19.13
CA GLU A 150 -7.82 -7.58 19.73
C GLU A 150 -7.51 -8.64 18.65
N GLY A 151 -6.29 -9.15 18.67
CA GLY A 151 -5.82 -10.26 17.82
C GLY A 151 -4.46 -10.77 18.28
N ARG A 152 -4.39 -11.29 19.52
CA ARG A 152 -3.15 -11.82 20.12
C ARG A 152 -2.57 -13.00 19.34
N GLY A 153 -1.29 -12.91 19.02
CA GLY A 153 -0.41 -14.04 18.71
C GLY A 153 0.69 -13.68 17.72
N VAL A 154 1.96 -13.66 18.17
CA VAL A 154 3.22 -13.45 17.41
C VAL A 154 3.34 -12.14 16.60
N GLY A 155 2.25 -11.60 16.04
CA GLY A 155 2.14 -10.26 15.44
C GLY A 155 2.12 -9.10 16.44
N ASP A 156 2.11 -9.38 17.76
CA ASP A 156 2.05 -8.35 18.81
C ASP A 156 3.36 -7.54 18.91
N ILE A 157 4.52 -8.20 18.65
CA ILE A 157 5.82 -7.52 18.62
C ILE A 157 5.90 -6.63 17.38
N ALA A 158 5.57 -7.18 16.21
CA ALA A 158 5.50 -6.46 14.94
C ALA A 158 4.60 -5.21 15.00
N VAL A 159 3.40 -5.37 15.55
CA VAL A 159 2.42 -4.28 15.71
C VAL A 159 2.90 -3.26 16.75
N SER A 160 3.52 -3.68 17.85
CA SER A 160 4.09 -2.75 18.84
C SER A 160 5.31 -1.99 18.31
N THR A 161 6.18 -2.64 17.53
CA THR A 161 7.32 -2.00 16.87
C THR A 161 6.85 -1.06 15.76
N ALA A 162 5.86 -1.46 14.96
CA ALA A 162 5.20 -0.61 13.98
C ALA A 162 4.55 0.62 14.65
N ALA A 163 3.85 0.46 15.77
CA ALA A 163 3.29 1.58 16.53
C ALA A 163 4.37 2.51 17.12
N THR A 164 5.51 1.94 17.53
CA THR A 164 6.67 2.72 18.02
C THR A 164 7.32 3.52 16.88
N VAL A 165 7.44 2.93 15.69
CA VAL A 165 7.95 3.62 14.50
C VAL A 165 6.96 4.68 14.03
N ALA A 166 5.66 4.38 14.00
CA ALA A 166 4.60 5.30 13.58
C ALA A 166 4.52 6.57 14.46
N SER A 167 4.87 6.44 15.74
CA SER A 167 4.94 7.56 16.69
C SER A 167 6.27 8.32 16.66
N SER A 168 7.25 7.89 15.85
CA SER A 168 8.54 8.58 15.72
C SER A 168 8.45 9.83 14.84
N SER A 169 9.24 10.87 15.17
CA SER A 169 9.32 12.09 14.36
C SER A 169 9.87 11.85 12.95
N ALA A 170 10.75 10.84 12.81
CA ALA A 170 11.27 10.45 11.51
C ALA A 170 10.17 9.87 10.60
N PHE A 171 9.31 9.01 11.14
CA PHE A 171 8.17 8.50 10.40
C PHE A 171 7.17 9.61 10.04
N GLN A 172 6.89 10.54 10.97
CA GLN A 172 6.03 11.69 10.67
C GLN A 172 6.60 12.56 9.53
N GLY A 173 7.92 12.74 9.48
CA GLY A 173 8.59 13.42 8.36
C GLY A 173 8.41 12.68 7.01
N LEU A 174 8.46 11.34 7.03
CA LEU A 174 8.19 10.51 5.84
C LEU A 174 6.73 10.56 5.41
N VAL A 175 5.79 10.57 6.37
CA VAL A 175 4.36 10.74 6.11
C VAL A 175 4.08 12.07 5.41
N GLU A 176 4.66 13.17 5.89
CA GLU A 176 4.47 14.50 5.27
C GLU A 176 5.04 14.57 3.86
N ARG A 177 6.21 13.96 3.64
CA ARG A 177 6.85 13.85 2.32
C ARG A 177 6.01 13.03 1.36
N PHE A 178 5.59 11.84 1.80
CA PHE A 178 4.74 10.93 1.03
C PHE A 178 3.38 11.56 0.69
N ALA A 179 2.77 12.25 1.66
CA ALA A 179 1.53 12.98 1.46
C ALA A 179 1.66 14.03 0.36
N ARG A 180 2.78 14.78 0.35
CA ARG A 180 3.05 15.80 -0.67
C ARG A 180 3.27 15.18 -2.05
N ALA A 181 4.09 14.14 -2.13
CA ALA A 181 4.42 13.47 -3.40
C ALA A 181 3.17 12.85 -4.06
N GLN A 182 2.29 12.24 -3.26
CA GLN A 182 1.13 11.51 -3.76
C GLN A 182 -0.18 12.33 -3.78
N GLY A 183 -0.12 13.62 -3.43
CA GLY A 183 -1.31 14.47 -3.32
C GLY A 183 -2.35 13.92 -2.33
N MET A 184 -1.89 13.39 -1.19
CA MET A 184 -2.70 12.77 -0.14
C MET A 184 -2.77 13.66 1.10
N THR A 185 -3.75 13.45 1.99
CA THR A 185 -3.67 14.04 3.34
C THR A 185 -2.65 13.30 4.18
N VAL A 186 -2.07 14.00 5.16
CA VAL A 186 -1.10 13.44 6.11
C VAL A 186 -1.67 12.21 6.82
N ARG A 187 -2.96 12.23 7.18
CA ARG A 187 -3.62 11.08 7.84
C ARG A 187 -3.75 9.86 6.91
N MET A 188 -4.05 10.08 5.63
CA MET A 188 -4.15 8.99 4.66
C MET A 188 -2.76 8.42 4.32
N ALA A 189 -1.76 9.29 4.19
CA ALA A 189 -0.37 8.91 4.03
C ALA A 189 0.13 8.08 5.23
N ALA A 190 -0.21 8.46 6.46
CA ALA A 190 0.13 7.72 7.67
C ALA A 190 -0.45 6.29 7.63
N SER A 191 -1.75 6.19 7.35
CA SER A 191 -2.45 4.90 7.28
C SER A 191 -1.88 3.98 6.18
N ALA A 192 -1.54 4.54 5.01
CA ALA A 192 -0.93 3.81 3.90
C ALA A 192 0.49 3.32 4.22
N LEU A 193 1.31 4.14 4.88
CA LEU A 193 2.65 3.77 5.30
C LEU A 193 2.64 2.76 6.46
N GLU A 194 1.73 2.88 7.42
CA GLU A 194 1.53 1.92 8.51
C GLU A 194 1.09 0.54 7.98
N SER A 195 0.14 0.50 7.04
CA SER A 195 -0.30 -0.75 6.41
C SER A 195 0.85 -1.47 5.69
N ARG A 196 1.72 -0.72 4.98
CA ARG A 196 2.92 -1.27 4.32
C ARG A 196 3.94 -1.80 5.31
N MET A 197 4.18 -1.06 6.39
CA MET A 197 5.08 -1.46 7.47
C MET A 197 4.62 -2.75 8.15
N LEU A 198 3.31 -3.02 8.23
CA LEU A 198 2.79 -4.28 8.77
C LEU A 198 2.90 -5.45 7.78
N VAL A 199 2.78 -5.19 6.46
CA VAL A 199 2.90 -6.22 5.42
C VAL A 199 4.34 -6.70 5.24
N THR A 200 5.34 -5.80 5.30
CA THR A 200 6.77 -6.19 5.22
C THR A 200 7.18 -7.15 6.34
N VAL A 201 6.58 -7.02 7.52
CA VAL A 201 6.87 -7.89 8.67
C VAL A 201 6.34 -9.32 8.50
N HIS A 202 5.25 -9.48 7.75
CA HIS A 202 4.69 -10.82 7.50
C HIS A 202 5.55 -11.65 6.53
N ARG A 203 6.65 -11.10 5.98
CA ARG A 203 7.50 -11.72 4.95
C ARG A 203 8.85 -12.27 5.44
N GLY A 204 9.14 -12.28 6.75
CA GLY A 204 10.28 -12.98 7.32
C GLY A 204 11.12 -12.17 8.31
N ASP A 205 11.43 -12.84 9.43
CA ASP A 205 12.14 -12.42 10.65
C ASP A 205 11.56 -11.25 11.48
N GLN A 206 11.80 -11.29 12.80
CA GLN A 206 11.31 -10.27 13.73
C GLN A 206 11.88 -8.89 13.35
N PRO A 207 11.03 -7.89 13.09
CA PRO A 207 11.49 -6.65 12.49
C PRO A 207 12.16 -5.72 13.51
N ASN A 208 13.30 -5.14 13.12
CA ASN A 208 13.90 -4.01 13.84
C ASN A 208 13.28 -2.68 13.36
N ALA A 209 12.99 -1.77 14.28
CA ALA A 209 12.40 -0.46 14.02
C ALA A 209 13.21 0.36 12.99
N GLU A 210 14.53 0.27 13.02
CA GLU A 210 15.41 0.96 12.07
C GLU A 210 15.27 0.42 10.64
N GLN A 211 15.10 -0.89 10.48
CA GLN A 211 14.93 -1.52 9.17
C GLN A 211 13.56 -1.19 8.57
N MET A 212 12.51 -1.16 9.39
CA MET A 212 11.19 -0.71 8.95
C MET A 212 11.23 0.72 8.45
N LEU A 213 11.85 1.63 9.21
CA LEU A 213 11.94 3.04 8.85
C LEU A 213 12.76 3.23 7.57
N ALA A 214 13.90 2.55 7.43
CA ALA A 214 14.73 2.60 6.22
C ALA A 214 13.98 2.08 4.99
N SER A 215 13.14 1.05 5.16
CA SER A 215 12.32 0.50 4.07
C SER A 215 11.23 1.47 3.63
N VAL A 216 10.60 2.16 4.58
CA VAL A 216 9.61 3.21 4.29
C VAL A 216 10.29 4.42 3.65
N GLU A 217 11.48 4.79 4.09
CA GLU A 217 12.25 5.90 3.52
C GLU A 217 12.65 5.65 2.07
N ALA A 218 13.25 4.49 1.76
CA ALA A 218 13.63 4.11 0.40
C ALA A 218 12.44 4.11 -0.57
N LEU A 219 11.26 3.73 -0.08
CA LEU A 219 10.03 3.75 -0.84
C LEU A 219 9.50 5.17 -1.13
N VAL A 220 9.58 6.06 -0.13
CA VAL A 220 9.22 7.47 -0.32
C VAL A 220 10.18 8.12 -1.30
N GLU A 221 11.48 7.86 -1.20
CA GLU A 221 12.48 8.38 -2.14
C GLU A 221 12.26 7.89 -3.58
N ALA A 222 11.94 6.61 -3.77
CA ALA A 222 11.63 6.05 -5.08
C ALA A 222 10.42 6.73 -5.73
N LEU A 223 9.39 7.06 -4.94
CA LEU A 223 8.16 7.70 -5.43
C LEU A 223 8.26 9.23 -5.57
N GLU A 224 9.28 9.85 -4.99
CA GLU A 224 9.61 11.27 -5.22
C GLU A 224 10.48 11.47 -6.48
N SER A 225 11.13 10.41 -6.97
CA SER A 225 12.07 10.45 -8.09
C SER A 225 11.42 10.17 -9.46
N ASP A 226 10.12 9.91 -9.48
CA ASP A 226 9.27 9.63 -10.65
C ASP A 226 8.37 10.85 -10.94
#